data_AF-A0A932PPF6-F1
#
_entry.id   AF-A0A932PPF6-F1
#
_cell.length_a   1.000
_cell.length_b   1.000
_cell.length_c   1.000
_cell.angle_alpha   90.00
_cell.angle_beta   90.00
_cell.angle_gamma   90.00
#
_symmetry.space_group_name_H-M   'P 1'
#
loop_
_entity.id
_entity.type
_entity.pdbx_description
1 polymer ?
#
loop_
_entity_poly.entity_id
_entity_poly.type
_entity_poly.pdbx_seq_one_letter_code
_entity_poly.pdbx_strand_id
1 'polypeptide(L)'
;MAEASWGSFGDLPAELPALPSPAHMEAFLQALHRADPTHLDAELAPLFPPLPGLKVEVKVVANGFPVWGDMYVRRFSLRDGSQVEDEQGRLVILLNACLVAGRSYGETSEAQAAGAMNVLRHEVFHICYGTLRERDPRHTQDSALTPAESLLLTTQNEGMGHFLADQAKLRAKGFPAERAERALKDLEAALLAIRQGKATPKLLLDANQGPFWSKYAAISGMLFAYGVDRAQGAEGLKASLREGPAALVRRYMEAADRLPELPKPGPEVVAWSKALAGLR
;
A
#
# COMPACT_ATOMS: atom_id res chain seq x y z
N MET A 1 -24.45 2.95 19.73
CA MET A 1 -23.19 3.62 19.38
C MET A 1 -22.22 2.53 19.02
N ALA A 2 -21.88 2.41 17.73
CA ALA A 2 -20.90 1.42 17.29
C ALA A 2 -19.52 2.00 17.60
N GLU A 3 -18.81 1.40 18.56
CA GLU A 3 -17.38 1.59 18.69
C GLU A 3 -16.74 1.05 17.42
N ALA A 4 -16.27 1.94 16.55
CA ALA A 4 -15.30 1.58 15.53
C ALA A 4 -14.00 1.24 16.26
N SER A 5 -13.84 -0.02 16.68
CA SER A 5 -12.54 -0.52 17.10
C SER A 5 -11.68 -0.74 15.86
N TRP A 6 -10.94 0.30 15.50
CA TRP A 6 -9.83 0.14 14.58
C TRP A 6 -8.82 -0.79 15.25
N GLY A 7 -8.70 -2.02 14.73
CA GLY A 7 -7.77 -3.02 15.25
C GLY A 7 -6.38 -2.41 15.42
N SER A 8 -5.83 -2.55 16.62
CA SER A 8 -4.49 -2.06 16.96
C SER A 8 -3.47 -2.57 15.96
N PHE A 9 -2.62 -1.68 15.44
CA PHE A 9 -1.46 -2.02 14.61
C PHE A 9 -0.40 -2.77 15.44
N GLY A 10 -0.65 -4.02 15.83
CA GLY A 10 0.28 -4.82 16.65
C GLY A 10 0.49 -4.31 18.08
N ASP A 11 1.42 -4.92 18.79
CA ASP A 11 1.85 -4.53 20.15
C ASP A 11 2.95 -3.46 20.10
N LEU A 12 2.99 -2.56 21.10
CA LEU A 12 4.01 -1.52 21.17
C LEU A 12 5.38 -2.21 21.26
N PRO A 13 6.42 -1.72 20.54
CA PRO A 13 7.75 -2.25 20.75
C PRO A 13 8.11 -2.06 22.23
N ALA A 14 8.66 -3.10 22.85
CA ALA A 14 9.00 -3.11 24.27
C ALA A 14 9.98 -2.00 24.67
N GLU A 15 10.71 -1.45 23.70
CA GLU A 15 11.61 -0.32 23.86
C GLU A 15 11.34 0.74 22.81
N LEU A 16 11.26 2.01 23.24
CA LEU A 16 11.23 3.15 22.32
C LEU A 16 12.57 3.25 21.59
N PRO A 17 12.58 3.52 20.27
CA PRO A 17 13.82 3.71 19.55
C PRO A 17 14.56 4.94 20.07
N ALA A 18 15.89 4.85 20.10
CA ALA A 18 16.74 6.00 20.40
C ALA A 18 16.44 7.13 19.41
N LEU A 19 16.25 8.34 19.94
CA LEU A 19 15.97 9.50 19.11
C LEU A 19 17.24 9.88 18.32
N PRO A 20 17.10 10.27 17.04
CA PRO A 20 18.23 10.81 16.28
C PRO A 20 18.76 12.09 16.94
N SER A 21 20.06 12.36 16.76
CA SER A 21 20.65 13.63 17.24
C SER A 21 20.05 14.82 16.48
N PRO A 22 20.03 16.03 17.07
CA PRO A 22 19.53 17.22 16.37
C PRO A 22 20.19 17.47 15.01
N ALA A 23 21.52 17.27 14.92
CA ALA A 23 22.27 17.43 13.67
C ALA A 23 21.85 16.40 12.60
N HIS A 24 21.60 15.15 13.01
CA HIS A 24 21.12 14.10 12.10
C HIS A 24 19.70 14.39 11.61
N MET A 25 18.83 14.86 12.51
CA MET A 25 17.47 15.28 12.15
C MET A 25 17.48 16.43 11.15
N GLU A 26 18.32 17.45 11.38
CA GLU A 26 18.46 18.58 10.45
C GLU A 26 18.93 18.11 9.07
N ALA A 27 19.95 17.25 9.01
CA ALA A 27 20.45 16.70 7.75
C ALA A 27 19.37 15.89 7.00
N PHE A 28 18.59 15.07 7.72
CA PHE A 28 17.45 14.35 7.16
C PHE A 28 16.38 15.30 6.59
N LEU A 29 15.97 16.32 7.33
CA LEU A 29 14.95 17.28 6.87
C LEU A 29 15.42 18.05 5.63
N GLN A 30 16.70 18.44 5.59
CA GLN A 30 17.29 19.07 4.41
C GLN A 30 17.31 18.12 3.20
N ALA A 31 17.66 16.84 3.41
CA ALA A 31 17.63 15.84 2.35
C ALA A 31 16.21 15.58 1.83
N LEU A 32 15.22 15.48 2.73
CA LEU A 32 13.82 15.33 2.38
C LEU A 32 13.28 16.55 1.62
N HIS A 33 13.65 17.77 2.03
CA HIS A 33 13.29 18.98 1.31
C HIS A 33 13.86 19.01 -0.12
N ARG A 34 15.11 18.59 -0.31
CA ARG A 34 15.72 18.46 -1.64
C ARG A 34 15.05 17.39 -2.51
N ALA A 35 14.55 16.31 -1.89
CA ALA A 35 13.84 15.25 -2.60
C ALA A 35 12.43 15.67 -3.06
N ASP A 36 11.94 16.80 -2.56
CA ASP A 36 10.70 17.47 -2.96
C ASP A 36 9.44 16.56 -2.98
N PRO A 37 8.86 16.27 -1.80
CA PRO A 37 7.64 15.46 -1.70
C PRO A 37 6.40 16.14 -2.31
N THR A 38 6.49 17.39 -2.75
CA THR A 38 5.31 18.18 -3.15
C THR A 38 4.72 17.80 -4.51
N HIS A 39 5.41 16.93 -5.27
CA HIS A 39 5.02 16.53 -6.62
C HIS A 39 4.61 15.06 -6.74
N LEU A 40 4.46 14.34 -5.63
CA LEU A 40 4.11 12.91 -5.63
C LEU A 40 2.72 12.62 -6.21
N ASP A 41 1.77 13.55 -6.06
CA ASP A 41 0.45 13.45 -6.67
C ASP A 41 0.53 13.55 -8.21
N ALA A 42 1.34 14.47 -8.73
CA ALA A 42 1.58 14.62 -10.16
C ALA A 42 2.29 13.39 -10.76
N GLU A 43 3.19 12.76 -9.99
CA GLU A 43 3.85 11.52 -10.39
C GLU A 43 2.86 10.36 -10.55
N LEU A 44 1.87 10.26 -9.65
CA LEU A 44 0.88 9.19 -9.69
C LEU A 44 -0.34 9.51 -10.55
N ALA A 45 -0.59 10.79 -10.86
CA ALA A 45 -1.73 11.25 -11.65
C ALA A 45 -1.96 10.48 -12.96
N PRO A 46 -0.94 10.06 -13.74
CA PRO A 46 -1.14 9.29 -14.97
C PRO A 46 -1.89 7.96 -14.78
N LEU A 47 -1.82 7.36 -13.58
CA LEU A 47 -2.47 6.08 -13.26
C LEU A 47 -3.96 6.22 -12.94
N PHE A 48 -4.42 7.43 -12.61
CA PHE A 48 -5.79 7.69 -12.18
C PHE A 48 -6.54 8.53 -13.24
N PRO A 49 -7.87 8.42 -13.34
CA PRO A 49 -8.64 9.46 -14.00
C PRO A 49 -8.46 10.80 -13.25
N PRO A 50 -8.75 11.95 -13.86
CA PRO A 50 -8.67 13.24 -13.15
C PRO A 50 -9.41 13.19 -11.81
N LEU A 51 -8.72 13.53 -10.72
CA LEU A 51 -9.25 13.60 -9.36
C LEU A 51 -9.41 15.07 -8.94
N PRO A 52 -10.40 15.81 -9.50
CA PRO A 52 -10.54 17.24 -9.20
C PRO A 52 -10.72 17.48 -7.70
N GLY A 53 -9.99 18.48 -7.19
CA GLY A 53 -10.03 18.87 -5.78
C GLY A 53 -9.22 17.99 -4.84
N LEU A 54 -8.54 16.96 -5.32
CA LEU A 54 -7.62 16.18 -4.49
C LEU A 54 -6.46 17.08 -4.06
N LYS A 55 -6.22 17.19 -2.76
CA LYS A 55 -5.07 17.86 -2.18
C LYS A 55 -4.42 16.90 -1.19
N VAL A 56 -3.17 16.58 -1.44
CA VAL A 56 -2.36 15.76 -0.53
C VAL A 56 -1.55 16.73 0.32
N GLU A 57 -1.70 16.64 1.64
CA GLU A 57 -0.82 17.34 2.57
C GLU A 57 0.07 16.34 3.29
N VAL A 58 1.38 16.61 3.28
CA VAL A 58 2.36 15.85 4.06
C VAL A 58 2.83 16.72 5.21
N LYS A 59 2.72 16.19 6.43
CA LYS A 59 3.19 16.83 7.65
C LYS A 59 4.29 15.99 8.28
N VAL A 60 5.45 16.62 8.47
CA VAL A 60 6.56 16.01 9.19
C VAL A 60 6.40 16.29 10.68
N VAL A 61 6.34 15.24 11.49
CA VAL A 61 6.15 15.31 12.94
C VAL A 61 7.31 14.66 13.68
N ALA A 62 7.69 15.23 14.83
CA ALA A 62 8.78 14.73 15.67
C ALA A 62 8.34 13.52 16.52
N ASN A 63 7.05 13.40 16.83
CA ASN A 63 6.49 12.31 17.61
C ASN A 63 5.13 11.88 17.03
N GLY A 64 5.05 10.64 16.54
CA GLY A 64 3.76 9.96 16.41
C GLY A 64 3.33 9.53 17.81
N PHE A 65 2.30 10.15 18.36
CA PHE A 65 1.67 9.69 19.60
C PHE A 65 0.73 8.50 19.27
N PRO A 66 0.89 7.31 19.86
CA PRO A 66 2.14 6.60 20.16
C PRO A 66 2.54 5.66 18.99
N VAL A 67 3.79 5.72 18.52
CA VAL A 67 4.62 4.65 17.90
C VAL A 67 4.08 3.81 16.71
N TRP A 68 2.88 4.02 16.19
CA TRP A 68 2.34 3.16 15.12
C TRP A 68 2.67 3.71 13.74
N GLY A 69 3.77 3.22 13.17
CA GLY A 69 4.16 3.47 11.78
C GLY A 69 5.13 4.64 11.62
N ASP A 70 6.04 4.47 10.67
CA ASP A 70 6.88 5.55 10.13
C ASP A 70 6.06 6.61 9.39
N MET A 71 4.94 6.21 8.77
CA MET A 71 3.96 7.11 8.17
C MET A 71 2.54 6.59 8.35
N TYR A 72 1.56 7.50 8.36
CA TYR A 72 0.15 7.13 8.39
C TYR A 72 -0.75 8.26 7.87
N VAL A 73 -1.89 7.89 7.28
CA VAL A 73 -2.90 8.84 6.80
C VAL A 73 -3.97 9.08 7.87
N ARG A 74 -4.35 10.35 8.06
CA ARG A 74 -5.47 10.77 8.92
C ARG A 74 -6.32 11.82 8.21
N ARG A 75 -7.56 11.99 8.66
CA ARG A 75 -8.44 13.04 8.18
C ARG A 75 -8.54 14.17 9.20
N PHE A 76 -8.38 15.41 8.76
CA PHE A 76 -8.45 16.60 9.63
C PHE A 76 -9.40 17.66 9.08
N SER A 77 -10.16 18.29 9.97
CA SER A 77 -10.95 19.49 9.70
C SER A 77 -10.36 20.68 10.43
N LEU A 78 -10.56 21.89 9.89
CA LEU A 78 -10.25 23.12 10.61
C LEU A 78 -11.48 23.51 11.44
N ARG A 79 -11.33 23.52 12.77
CA ARG A 79 -12.36 23.98 13.72
C ARG A 79 -11.73 25.03 14.61
N ASP A 80 -12.30 26.24 14.62
CA ASP A 80 -11.83 27.37 15.44
C ASP A 80 -10.32 27.67 15.27
N GLY A 81 -9.83 27.62 14.02
CA GLY A 81 -8.43 27.85 13.67
C GLY A 81 -7.47 26.70 14.03
N SER A 82 -7.98 25.63 14.66
CA SER A 82 -7.21 24.44 15.03
C SER A 82 -7.53 23.27 14.12
N GLN A 83 -6.52 22.42 13.84
CA GLN A 83 -6.77 21.17 13.13
C GLN A 83 -7.24 20.11 14.11
N VAL A 84 -8.40 19.52 13.84
CA VAL A 84 -9.02 18.47 14.64
C VAL A 84 -9.20 17.24 13.76
N GLU A 85 -8.86 16.06 14.26
CA GLU A 85 -9.10 14.81 13.54
C GLU A 85 -10.61 14.63 13.35
N ASP A 86 -11.03 14.33 12.11
CA ASP A 86 -12.43 14.36 11.69
C ASP A 86 -12.61 13.43 10.50
N GLU A 87 -13.53 12.47 10.57
CA GLU A 87 -13.81 11.51 9.49
C GLU A 87 -14.28 12.18 8.19
N GLN A 88 -14.83 13.40 8.27
CA GLN A 88 -15.21 14.19 7.09
C GLN A 88 -14.10 15.17 6.65
N GLY A 89 -12.97 15.17 7.34
CA GLY A 89 -11.85 16.05 7.10
C GLY A 89 -11.04 15.69 5.85
N ARG A 90 -10.08 16.56 5.54
CA ARG A 90 -9.10 16.37 4.44
C ARG A 90 -8.04 15.35 4.85
N LEU A 91 -7.57 14.56 3.88
CA LEU A 91 -6.53 13.56 4.10
C LEU A 91 -5.17 14.25 4.27
N VAL A 92 -4.45 13.87 5.32
CA VAL A 92 -3.11 14.35 5.66
C VAL A 92 -2.23 13.13 5.96
N ILE A 93 -1.07 13.06 5.31
CA ILE A 93 -0.03 12.08 5.61
C ILE A 93 0.83 12.64 6.74
N LEU A 94 0.97 11.89 7.82
CA LEU A 94 1.85 12.22 8.94
C LEU A 94 3.12 11.37 8.82
N LEU A 95 4.26 12.03 8.63
CA LEU A 95 5.59 11.41 8.54
C LEU A 95 6.30 11.53 9.89
N ASN A 96 6.58 10.41 10.53
CA ASN A 96 7.29 10.35 11.80
C ASN A 96 8.81 10.43 11.56
N ALA A 97 9.35 11.64 11.63
CA ALA A 97 10.75 11.90 11.30
C ALA A 97 11.73 11.16 12.22
N CYS A 98 11.36 10.96 13.49
CA CYS A 98 12.22 10.25 14.44
C CYS A 98 12.37 8.76 14.11
N LEU A 99 11.31 8.11 13.61
CA LEU A 99 11.41 6.71 13.18
C LEU A 99 12.19 6.58 11.87
N VAL A 100 11.89 7.46 10.91
CA VAL A 100 12.53 7.45 9.59
C VAL A 100 14.03 7.74 9.72
N ALA A 101 14.39 8.81 10.43
CA ALA A 101 15.77 9.23 10.61
C ALA A 101 16.55 8.38 11.63
N GLY A 102 15.85 7.72 12.56
CA GLY A 102 16.47 6.98 13.66
C GLY A 102 16.84 5.53 13.34
N ARG A 103 16.11 4.83 12.46
CA ARG A 103 16.32 3.38 12.24
C ARG A 103 15.98 2.82 10.86
N SER A 104 14.95 3.34 10.19
CA SER A 104 14.21 2.51 9.23
C SER A 104 14.72 2.51 7.78
N TYR A 105 15.53 3.49 7.38
CA TYR A 105 15.77 3.77 5.95
C TYR A 105 17.25 3.97 5.54
N GLY A 106 18.16 3.25 6.19
CA GLY A 106 19.60 3.29 5.87
C GLY A 106 20.41 4.22 6.77
N GLU A 107 21.73 4.26 6.50
CA GLU A 107 22.70 4.90 7.39
C GLU A 107 22.93 6.40 7.12
N THR A 108 22.52 6.90 5.95
CA THR A 108 22.70 8.31 5.56
C THR A 108 21.36 9.05 5.46
N SER A 109 21.38 10.37 5.68
CA SER A 109 20.20 11.22 5.53
C SER A 109 19.59 11.15 4.13
N GLU A 110 20.40 10.99 3.09
CA GLU A 110 19.95 10.80 1.71
C GLU A 110 19.23 9.46 1.51
N ALA A 111 19.78 8.36 2.04
CA ALA A 111 19.12 7.07 1.98
C ALA A 111 17.79 7.10 2.75
N GLN A 112 17.78 7.78 3.90
CA GLN A 112 16.59 7.95 4.72
C GLN A 112 15.51 8.77 4.03
N ALA A 113 15.89 9.89 3.39
CA ALA A 113 14.99 10.69 2.59
C ALA A 113 14.45 9.91 1.38
N ALA A 114 15.28 9.14 0.68
CA ALA A 114 14.83 8.30 -0.43
C ALA A 114 13.84 7.22 0.04
N GLY A 115 14.12 6.57 1.17
CA GLY A 115 13.20 5.62 1.80
C GLY A 115 11.87 6.27 2.19
N ALA A 116 11.94 7.47 2.78
CA ALA A 116 10.75 8.25 3.11
C ALA A 116 9.90 8.57 1.86
N MET A 117 10.53 8.98 0.76
CA MET A 117 9.83 9.25 -0.49
C MET A 117 9.13 8.01 -1.06
N ASN A 118 9.71 6.82 -0.90
CA ASN A 118 9.06 5.57 -1.32
C ASN A 118 7.80 5.29 -0.50
N VAL A 119 7.85 5.47 0.83
CA VAL A 119 6.66 5.31 1.69
C VAL A 119 5.63 6.40 1.41
N LEU A 120 6.05 7.65 1.22
CA LEU A 120 5.11 8.72 0.84
C LEU A 120 4.40 8.37 -0.47
N ARG A 121 5.10 7.83 -1.46
CA ARG A 121 4.48 7.36 -2.72
C ARG A 121 3.46 6.24 -2.48
N HIS A 122 3.74 5.31 -1.56
CA HIS A 122 2.79 4.28 -1.13
C HIS A 122 1.52 4.90 -0.50
N GLU A 123 1.68 5.85 0.43
CA GLU A 123 0.54 6.50 1.10
C GLU A 123 -0.27 7.41 0.16
N VAL A 124 0.40 8.16 -0.73
CA VAL A 124 -0.28 8.97 -1.74
C VAL A 124 -1.08 8.08 -2.70
N PHE A 125 -0.56 6.90 -3.05
CA PHE A 125 -1.33 5.93 -3.82
C PHE A 125 -2.64 5.55 -3.11
N HIS A 126 -2.61 5.24 -1.81
CA HIS A 126 -3.82 4.90 -1.06
C HIS A 126 -4.84 6.04 -1.03
N ILE A 127 -4.38 7.28 -0.90
CA ILE A 127 -5.23 8.47 -0.96
C ILE A 127 -5.93 8.59 -2.33
N CYS A 128 -5.16 8.46 -3.42
CA CYS A 128 -5.70 8.50 -4.79
C CYS A 128 -6.66 7.34 -5.05
N TYR A 129 -6.30 6.13 -4.61
CA TYR A 129 -7.10 4.91 -4.76
C TYR A 129 -8.41 4.98 -3.98
N GLY A 130 -8.36 5.41 -2.72
CA GLY A 130 -9.56 5.64 -1.90
C GLY A 130 -10.49 6.67 -2.54
N THR A 131 -9.94 7.80 -3.00
CA THR A 131 -10.72 8.84 -3.70
C THR A 131 -11.35 8.31 -4.99
N LEU A 132 -10.63 7.48 -5.75
CA LEU A 132 -11.18 6.82 -6.95
C LEU A 132 -12.37 5.92 -6.60
N ARG A 133 -12.23 5.08 -5.56
CA ARG A 133 -13.29 4.16 -5.11
C ARG A 133 -14.51 4.91 -4.58
N GLU A 134 -14.32 5.91 -3.72
CA GLU A 134 -15.42 6.74 -3.19
C GLU A 134 -16.27 7.40 -4.30
N ARG A 135 -15.68 7.64 -5.47
CA ARG A 135 -16.34 8.25 -6.63
C ARG A 135 -16.92 7.25 -7.64
N ASP A 136 -16.57 5.96 -7.56
CA ASP A 136 -17.14 4.95 -8.44
C ASP A 136 -18.54 4.54 -7.90
N PRO A 137 -19.64 4.78 -8.64
CA PRO A 137 -20.98 4.41 -8.18
C PRO A 137 -21.17 2.89 -8.02
N ARG A 138 -20.24 2.07 -8.53
CA ARG A 138 -20.24 0.62 -8.38
C ARG A 138 -19.41 0.15 -7.18
N HIS A 139 -18.77 1.07 -6.46
CA HIS A 139 -17.95 0.75 -5.32
C HIS A 139 -18.75 0.02 -4.24
N THR A 140 -18.24 -1.13 -3.84
CA THR A 140 -18.81 -1.90 -2.73
C THR A 140 -18.22 -1.42 -1.42
N GLN A 141 -19.07 -1.01 -0.48
CA GLN A 141 -18.65 -0.60 0.86
C GLN A 141 -17.86 -1.70 1.55
N ASP A 142 -16.74 -1.34 2.19
CA ASP A 142 -15.81 -2.32 2.75
C ASP A 142 -16.46 -3.22 3.84
N SER A 143 -17.47 -2.71 4.55
CA SER A 143 -18.25 -3.46 5.55
C SER A 143 -19.14 -4.56 4.97
N ALA A 144 -19.39 -4.54 3.65
CA ALA A 144 -20.20 -5.53 2.95
C ALA A 144 -19.37 -6.64 2.28
N LEU A 145 -18.03 -6.56 2.35
CA LEU A 145 -17.15 -7.50 1.66
C LEU A 145 -17.07 -8.83 2.39
N THR A 146 -17.16 -9.92 1.63
CA THR A 146 -16.78 -11.25 2.09
C THR A 146 -15.27 -11.33 2.33
N PRO A 147 -14.77 -12.32 3.10
CA PRO A 147 -13.33 -12.53 3.27
C PRO A 147 -12.54 -12.62 1.95
N ALA A 148 -13.11 -13.27 0.94
CA ALA A 148 -12.46 -13.43 -0.37
C ALA A 148 -12.38 -12.10 -1.14
N GLU A 149 -13.41 -11.26 -1.06
CA GLU A 149 -13.44 -9.94 -1.68
C GLU A 149 -12.51 -8.96 -0.95
N SER A 150 -12.52 -8.98 0.39
CA SER A 150 -11.60 -8.19 1.22
C SER A 150 -10.14 -8.53 0.91
N LEU A 151 -9.81 -9.82 0.78
CA LEU A 151 -8.47 -10.25 0.41
C LEU A 151 -8.08 -9.79 -1.00
N LEU A 152 -9.04 -9.75 -1.94
CA LEU A 152 -8.79 -9.35 -3.33
C LEU A 152 -8.51 -7.86 -3.43
N LEU A 153 -9.32 -7.07 -2.72
CA LEU A 153 -9.13 -5.64 -2.59
C LEU A 153 -7.79 -5.33 -1.94
N THR A 154 -7.46 -5.99 -0.82
CA THR A 154 -6.16 -5.85 -0.14
C THR A 154 -5.00 -6.16 -1.08
N THR A 155 -5.10 -7.25 -1.84
CA THR A 155 -4.08 -7.64 -2.83
C THR A 155 -3.84 -6.53 -3.86
N GLN A 156 -4.90 -5.91 -4.43
CA GLN A 156 -4.69 -4.79 -5.35
C GLN A 156 -4.14 -3.54 -4.65
N ASN A 157 -4.79 -3.11 -3.58
CA ASN A 157 -4.50 -1.84 -2.92
C ASN A 157 -3.06 -1.80 -2.38
N GLU A 158 -2.72 -2.74 -1.51
CA GLU A 158 -1.39 -2.82 -0.90
C GLU A 158 -0.31 -3.17 -1.90
N GLY A 159 -0.65 -4.08 -2.83
CA GLY A 159 0.27 -4.52 -3.87
C GLY A 159 0.70 -3.39 -4.80
N MET A 160 -0.25 -2.60 -5.29
CA MET A 160 0.06 -1.46 -6.14
C MET A 160 0.81 -0.37 -5.37
N GLY A 161 0.42 -0.09 -4.12
CA GLY A 161 1.15 0.83 -3.26
C GLY A 161 2.61 0.44 -3.09
N HIS A 162 2.88 -0.81 -2.72
CA HIS A 162 4.26 -1.31 -2.56
C HIS A 162 5.03 -1.36 -3.89
N PHE A 163 4.38 -1.74 -4.98
CA PHE A 163 5.01 -1.75 -6.29
C PHE A 163 5.46 -0.36 -6.71
N LEU A 164 4.60 0.66 -6.56
CA LEU A 164 4.92 2.03 -6.93
C LEU A 164 6.04 2.60 -6.05
N ALA A 165 6.04 2.28 -4.75
CA ALA A 165 7.11 2.64 -3.83
C ALA A 165 8.48 2.08 -4.26
N ASP A 166 8.53 0.82 -4.71
CA ASP A 166 9.77 0.11 -5.05
C ASP A 166 9.99 -0.03 -6.58
N GLN A 167 9.23 0.68 -7.42
CA GLN A 167 9.14 0.42 -8.87
C GLN A 167 10.51 0.49 -9.55
N ALA A 168 11.28 1.55 -9.31
CA ALA A 168 12.59 1.74 -9.93
C ALA A 168 13.55 0.59 -9.57
N LYS A 169 13.54 0.17 -8.30
CA LYS A 169 14.35 -0.93 -7.78
C LYS A 169 13.93 -2.26 -8.40
N LEU A 170 12.63 -2.55 -8.49
CA LEU A 170 12.11 -3.78 -9.09
C LEU A 170 12.38 -3.83 -10.60
N ARG A 171 12.28 -2.71 -11.31
CA ARG A 171 12.66 -2.64 -12.73
C ARG A 171 14.15 -2.90 -12.94
N ALA A 172 15.00 -2.37 -12.07
CA ALA A 172 16.45 -2.52 -12.16
C ALA A 172 16.94 -3.93 -11.78
N LYS A 173 16.37 -4.52 -10.72
CA LYS A 173 16.88 -5.77 -10.12
C LYS A 173 16.01 -7.00 -10.39
N GLY A 174 14.81 -6.79 -10.95
CA GLY A 174 13.77 -7.82 -11.02
C GLY A 174 13.07 -8.03 -9.67
N PHE A 175 12.02 -8.83 -9.72
CA PHE A 175 11.31 -9.28 -8.53
C PHE A 175 12.03 -10.52 -7.93
N PRO A 176 12.26 -10.61 -6.61
CA PRO A 176 12.90 -11.78 -6.02
C PRO A 176 12.05 -13.04 -6.18
N ALA A 177 12.49 -14.00 -7.01
CA ALA A 177 11.71 -15.17 -7.40
C ALA A 177 11.21 -16.01 -6.21
N GLU A 178 12.09 -16.34 -5.26
CA GLU A 178 11.70 -17.12 -4.06
C GLU A 178 10.63 -16.42 -3.21
N ARG A 179 10.67 -15.08 -3.15
CA ARG A 179 9.66 -14.28 -2.41
C ARG A 179 8.34 -14.27 -3.17
N ALA A 180 8.38 -14.18 -4.49
CA ALA A 180 7.21 -14.26 -5.36
C ALA A 180 6.50 -15.61 -5.21
N GLU A 181 7.24 -16.71 -5.35
CA GLU A 181 6.69 -18.07 -5.24
C GLU A 181 6.08 -18.33 -3.87
N ARG A 182 6.77 -17.92 -2.80
CA ARG A 182 6.24 -18.06 -1.44
C ARG A 182 4.96 -17.27 -1.24
N ALA A 183 4.92 -16.00 -1.66
CA ALA A 183 3.73 -15.16 -1.50
C ALA A 183 2.52 -15.75 -2.25
N LEU A 184 2.72 -16.25 -3.48
CA LEU A 184 1.66 -16.91 -4.24
C LEU A 184 1.17 -18.20 -3.58
N LYS A 185 2.08 -19.01 -3.03
CA LYS A 185 1.71 -20.23 -2.30
C LYS A 185 0.90 -19.92 -1.04
N ASP A 186 1.32 -18.91 -0.29
CA ASP A 186 0.62 -18.48 0.93
C ASP A 186 -0.75 -17.88 0.59
N LEU A 187 -0.86 -17.12 -0.51
CA LEU A 187 -2.13 -16.61 -1.02
C LEU A 187 -3.07 -17.74 -1.48
N GLU A 188 -2.56 -18.73 -2.22
CA GLU A 188 -3.32 -19.91 -2.66
C GLU A 188 -3.87 -20.69 -1.45
N ALA A 189 -3.04 -20.91 -0.43
CA ALA A 189 -3.45 -21.57 0.80
C ALA A 189 -4.53 -20.78 1.55
N ALA A 190 -4.42 -19.45 1.58
CA ALA A 190 -5.42 -18.58 2.19
C ALA A 190 -6.78 -18.66 1.47
N LEU A 191 -6.77 -18.64 0.13
CA LEU A 191 -7.98 -18.79 -0.68
C LEU A 191 -8.65 -20.15 -0.48
N LEU A 192 -7.86 -21.22 -0.42
CA LEU A 192 -8.37 -22.55 -0.12
C LEU A 192 -9.02 -22.61 1.27
N ALA A 193 -8.39 -22.00 2.27
CA ALA A 193 -8.95 -21.94 3.62
C ALA A 193 -10.27 -21.16 3.67
N ILE A 194 -10.37 -20.02 2.96
CA ILE A 194 -11.61 -19.25 2.83
C ILE A 194 -12.70 -20.09 2.18
N ARG A 195 -12.41 -20.75 1.05
CA ARG A 195 -13.37 -21.60 0.33
C ARG A 195 -13.89 -22.77 1.18
N GLN A 196 -13.04 -23.30 2.07
CA GLN A 196 -13.40 -24.37 2.99
C GLN A 196 -14.09 -23.89 4.28
N GLY A 197 -14.31 -22.58 4.46
CA GLY A 197 -14.85 -22.02 5.70
C GLY A 197 -13.91 -22.14 6.90
N LYS A 198 -12.60 -22.28 6.66
CA LYS A 198 -11.54 -22.44 7.67
C LYS A 198 -10.69 -21.17 7.87
N ALA A 199 -11.03 -20.08 7.20
CA ALA A 199 -10.32 -18.82 7.37
C ALA A 199 -10.47 -18.29 8.80
N THR A 200 -9.36 -17.82 9.36
CA THR A 200 -9.34 -17.18 10.68
C THR A 200 -9.19 -15.66 10.53
N PRO A 201 -9.59 -14.85 11.51
CA PRO A 201 -9.30 -13.42 11.50
C PRO A 201 -7.81 -13.13 11.35
N LYS A 202 -6.94 -13.93 12.00
CA LYS A 202 -5.48 -13.81 11.89
C LYS A 202 -4.99 -14.02 10.45
N LEU A 203 -5.56 -14.98 9.72
CA LEU A 203 -5.19 -15.22 8.33
C LEU A 203 -5.42 -13.99 7.46
N LEU A 204 -6.56 -13.30 7.65
CA LEU A 204 -6.84 -12.05 6.93
C LEU A 204 -5.96 -10.89 7.40
N LEU A 205 -5.64 -10.83 8.69
CA LEU A 205 -4.74 -9.83 9.26
C LEU A 205 -3.31 -9.94 8.68
N ASP A 206 -2.77 -11.16 8.65
CA ASP A 206 -1.44 -11.48 8.15
C ASP A 206 -1.30 -11.23 6.63
N ALA A 207 -2.41 -11.02 5.91
CA ALA A 207 -2.41 -10.68 4.49
C ALA A 207 -1.66 -9.36 4.22
N ASN A 208 -1.72 -8.43 5.18
CA ASN A 208 -1.12 -7.10 5.08
C ASN A 208 -0.32 -6.66 6.34
N GLN A 209 -0.39 -7.40 7.44
CA GLN A 209 0.33 -7.06 8.67
C GLN A 209 1.57 -7.93 8.89
N GLY A 210 2.51 -7.40 9.67
CA GLY A 210 3.77 -8.05 10.01
C GLY A 210 4.98 -7.60 9.17
N PRO A 211 6.11 -8.32 9.27
CA PRO A 211 7.31 -8.03 8.48
C PRO A 211 7.02 -7.88 6.99
N PHE A 212 7.73 -6.99 6.29
CA PHE A 212 7.46 -6.64 4.89
C PHE A 212 7.21 -7.87 3.98
N TRP A 213 8.13 -8.84 3.98
CA TRP A 213 8.05 -10.02 3.12
C TRP A 213 7.12 -11.14 3.64
N SER A 214 6.46 -10.98 4.78
CA SER A 214 5.45 -11.95 5.27
C SER A 214 4.02 -11.59 4.90
N LYS A 215 3.78 -10.37 4.40
CA LYS A 215 2.46 -9.86 4.00
C LYS A 215 2.01 -10.51 2.68
N TYR A 216 1.53 -11.75 2.73
CA TYR A 216 1.40 -12.59 1.53
C TYR A 216 0.49 -11.98 0.44
N ALA A 217 -0.58 -11.27 0.81
CA ALA A 217 -1.48 -10.65 -0.16
C ALA A 217 -0.86 -9.37 -0.74
N ALA A 218 -0.27 -8.52 0.10
CA ALA A 218 0.43 -7.32 -0.34
C ALA A 218 1.60 -7.65 -1.28
N ILE A 219 2.42 -8.66 -0.94
CA ILE A 219 3.56 -9.09 -1.77
C ILE A 219 3.08 -9.77 -3.07
N SER A 220 2.01 -10.58 -3.03
CA SER A 220 1.43 -11.14 -4.26
C SER A 220 0.88 -10.04 -5.17
N GLY A 221 0.22 -9.04 -4.60
CA GLY A 221 -0.25 -7.87 -5.33
C GLY A 221 0.87 -7.05 -5.95
N MET A 222 1.98 -6.87 -5.21
CA MET A 222 3.18 -6.19 -5.71
C MET A 222 3.78 -6.95 -6.90
N LEU A 223 3.83 -8.28 -6.82
CA LEU A 223 4.23 -9.14 -7.93
C LEU A 223 3.28 -8.99 -9.12
N PHE A 224 1.96 -8.95 -8.88
CA PHE A 224 0.98 -8.76 -9.94
C PHE A 224 1.15 -7.43 -10.66
N ALA A 225 1.30 -6.34 -9.90
CA ALA A 225 1.57 -5.01 -10.45
C ALA A 225 2.89 -4.97 -11.22
N TYR A 226 3.96 -5.60 -10.71
CA TYR A 226 5.24 -5.74 -11.41
C TYR A 226 5.09 -6.46 -12.75
N GLY A 227 4.40 -7.60 -12.78
CA GLY A 227 4.20 -8.35 -14.03
C GLY A 227 3.36 -7.59 -15.05
N VAL A 228 2.31 -6.89 -14.61
CA VAL A 228 1.49 -6.02 -15.47
C VAL A 228 2.32 -4.87 -16.02
N ASP A 229 3.12 -4.19 -15.19
CA ASP A 229 4.01 -3.12 -15.64
C ASP A 229 5.02 -3.62 -16.69
N ARG A 230 5.62 -4.79 -16.47
CA ARG A 230 6.58 -5.40 -17.39
C ARG A 230 5.98 -5.73 -18.76
N ALA A 231 4.73 -6.19 -18.80
CA ALA A 231 4.10 -6.62 -20.05
C ALA A 231 3.27 -5.53 -20.74
N GLN A 232 2.70 -4.59 -19.98
CA GLN A 232 1.68 -3.64 -20.44
C GLN A 232 1.97 -2.19 -20.03
N GLY A 233 2.98 -1.95 -19.19
CA GLY A 233 3.35 -0.63 -18.70
C GLY A 233 2.27 0.05 -17.86
N ALA A 234 2.35 1.38 -17.79
CA ALA A 234 1.43 2.21 -17.01
C ALA A 234 -0.04 2.05 -17.46
N GLU A 235 -0.29 1.84 -18.75
CA GLU A 235 -1.66 1.63 -19.26
C GLU A 235 -2.29 0.34 -18.74
N GLY A 236 -1.50 -0.72 -18.56
CA GLY A 236 -1.97 -1.95 -17.92
C GLY A 236 -2.38 -1.72 -16.47
N LEU A 237 -1.56 -1.01 -15.69
CA LEU A 237 -1.84 -0.69 -14.29
C LEU A 237 -3.08 0.20 -14.16
N LYS A 238 -3.19 1.23 -15.00
CA LYS A 238 -4.36 2.12 -15.08
C LYS A 238 -5.64 1.35 -15.40
N ALA A 239 -5.58 0.44 -16.37
CA ALA A 239 -6.72 -0.39 -16.71
C ALA A 239 -7.12 -1.32 -15.55
N SER A 240 -6.16 -1.90 -14.82
CA SER A 240 -6.43 -2.68 -13.61
C SER A 240 -7.14 -1.85 -12.52
N LEU A 241 -6.71 -0.61 -12.27
CA LEU A 241 -7.36 0.28 -11.31
C LEU A 241 -8.79 0.60 -11.74
N ARG A 242 -9.00 0.90 -13.01
CA ARG A 242 -10.32 1.22 -13.57
C ARG A 242 -11.25 0.01 -13.57
N GLU A 243 -10.76 -1.20 -13.79
CA GLU A 243 -11.59 -2.39 -13.97
C GLU A 243 -11.85 -3.18 -12.69
N GLY A 244 -11.07 -2.92 -11.63
CA GLY A 244 -11.20 -3.54 -10.32
C GLY A 244 -10.10 -4.58 -10.04
N PRO A 245 -10.01 -5.09 -8.80
CA PRO A 245 -8.87 -5.87 -8.35
C PRO A 245 -8.71 -7.21 -9.07
N ALA A 246 -9.81 -7.83 -9.51
CA ALA A 246 -9.74 -9.05 -10.33
C ALA A 246 -9.03 -8.82 -11.68
N ALA A 247 -9.12 -7.62 -12.24
CA ALA A 247 -8.46 -7.28 -13.49
C ALA A 247 -6.93 -7.22 -13.36
N LEU A 248 -6.41 -6.84 -12.19
CA LEU A 248 -4.97 -6.91 -11.90
C LEU A 248 -4.46 -8.35 -12.02
N VAL A 249 -5.15 -9.29 -11.37
CA VAL A 249 -4.75 -10.71 -11.38
C VAL A 249 -4.81 -11.30 -12.79
N ARG A 250 -5.88 -11.03 -13.55
CA ARG A 250 -6.00 -11.54 -14.93
C ARG A 250 -4.92 -11.01 -15.86
N ARG A 251 -4.63 -9.70 -15.79
CA ARG A 251 -3.55 -9.09 -16.58
C ARG A 251 -2.17 -9.62 -16.19
N TYR A 252 -1.96 -9.92 -14.90
CA TYR A 252 -0.75 -10.61 -14.47
C TYR A 252 -0.66 -12.02 -15.06
N MET A 253 -1.75 -12.79 -15.09
CA MET A 253 -1.74 -14.11 -15.72
C MET A 253 -1.36 -14.03 -17.22
N GLU A 254 -1.92 -13.07 -17.95
CA GLU A 254 -1.53 -12.79 -19.34
C GLU A 254 -0.04 -12.43 -19.47
N ALA A 255 0.50 -11.67 -18.51
CA ALA A 255 1.91 -11.34 -18.46
C ALA A 255 2.77 -12.59 -18.18
N ALA A 256 2.38 -13.43 -17.22
CA ALA A 256 3.09 -14.65 -16.84
C ALA A 256 3.07 -15.74 -17.94
N ASP A 257 2.10 -15.70 -18.85
CA ASP A 257 2.12 -16.55 -20.04
C ASP A 257 3.13 -16.08 -21.10
N ARG A 258 3.52 -14.80 -21.08
CA ARG A 258 4.47 -14.18 -22.04
C ARG A 258 5.87 -14.03 -21.48
N LEU A 259 6.01 -13.93 -20.16
CA LEU A 259 7.24 -13.65 -19.44
C LEU A 259 7.60 -14.87 -18.58
N PRO A 260 8.48 -15.77 -19.06
CA PRO A 260 8.80 -17.03 -18.38
C PRO A 260 9.41 -16.86 -16.97
N GLU A 261 9.96 -15.69 -16.67
CA GLU A 261 10.52 -15.36 -15.35
C GLU A 261 9.45 -15.11 -14.28
N LEU A 262 8.18 -14.91 -14.66
CA LEU A 262 7.10 -14.67 -13.72
C LEU A 262 6.48 -16.01 -13.28
N PRO A 263 6.36 -16.27 -11.97
CA PRO A 263 5.73 -17.49 -11.49
C PRO A 263 4.24 -17.49 -11.81
N LYS A 264 3.73 -18.64 -12.27
CA LYS A 264 2.31 -18.79 -12.59
C LYS A 264 1.47 -18.92 -11.31
N PRO A 265 0.32 -18.22 -11.20
CA PRO A 265 -0.59 -18.41 -10.08
C PRO A 265 -1.17 -19.83 -10.02
N GLY A 266 -1.48 -20.29 -8.81
CA GLY A 266 -2.19 -21.54 -8.60
C GLY A 266 -3.67 -21.50 -9.02
N PRO A 267 -4.33 -22.68 -9.10
CA PRO A 267 -5.72 -22.79 -9.55
C PRO A 267 -6.73 -22.01 -8.68
N GLU A 268 -6.52 -21.87 -7.37
CA GLU A 268 -7.42 -21.11 -6.50
C GLU A 268 -7.31 -19.60 -6.80
N VAL A 269 -6.11 -19.05 -7.01
CA VAL A 269 -5.94 -17.65 -7.45
C VAL A 269 -6.61 -17.41 -8.81
N VAL A 270 -6.48 -18.36 -9.75
CA VAL A 270 -7.15 -18.27 -11.05
C VAL A 270 -8.67 -18.27 -10.89
N ALA A 271 -9.23 -19.21 -10.13
CA ALA A 271 -10.66 -19.32 -9.90
C ALA A 271 -11.22 -18.07 -9.19
N TRP A 272 -10.49 -17.57 -8.19
CA TRP A 272 -10.80 -16.37 -7.43
C TRP A 272 -10.92 -15.12 -8.32
N SER A 273 -9.97 -14.92 -9.24
CA SER A 273 -10.00 -13.78 -10.18
C SER A 273 -11.17 -13.83 -11.17
N LYS A 274 -11.72 -15.01 -11.45
CA LYS A 274 -12.89 -15.19 -12.33
C LYS A 274 -14.18 -14.99 -11.56
N ALA A 275 -14.29 -15.57 -10.36
CA ALA A 275 -15.47 -15.48 -9.52
C ALA A 275 -15.80 -14.03 -9.12
N LEU A 276 -14.77 -13.22 -8.89
CA LEU A 276 -14.91 -11.84 -8.41
C LEU A 276 -14.69 -10.78 -9.50
N ALA A 277 -14.91 -11.13 -10.77
CA ALA A 277 -14.65 -10.22 -11.89
C ALA A 277 -15.47 -8.92 -11.86
N GLY A 278 -16.60 -8.91 -11.15
CA GLY A 278 -17.47 -7.73 -10.98
C GLY A 278 -17.13 -6.82 -9.79
N LEU A 279 -16.21 -7.22 -8.91
CA LEU A 279 -15.87 -6.45 -7.70
C LEU A 279 -15.16 -5.13 -8.07
N ARG A 280 -15.57 -4.02 -7.44
CA ARG A 280 -15.01 -2.66 -7.61
C ARG A 280 -14.95 -1.92 -6.27
#